data_AF-A0A7G5BYK8-F1
#
_entry.id   AF-A0A7G5BYK8-F1
#
_cell.length_a   1.000
_cell.length_b   1.000
_cell.length_c   1.000
_cell.angle_alpha   90.00
_cell.angle_beta   90.00
_cell.angle_gamma   90.00
#
_symmetry.space_group_name_H-M   'P 1'
#
loop_
_entity.id
_entity.type
_entity.pdbx_description
1 polymer ?
#
loop_
_entity_poly.entity_id
_entity_poly.type
_entity_poly.pdbx_seq_one_letter_code
_entity_poly.pdbx_strand_id
1 'polypeptide(L)' 'MILFTLIPILFIILGAIGVFFPRVSWYMGVGWQFKNAEPSTAALISARIGGILAIIVGIFLLASGILPS' A
#
# COMPACT_ATOMS: atom_id res chain seq x y z
N MET A 1 3.05 -13.09 -18.14
CA MET A 1 2.35 -11.96 -18.78
C MET A 1 1.34 -11.40 -17.78
N ILE A 2 0.10 -11.92 -17.67
CA ILE A 2 -0.93 -11.39 -16.75
C ILE A 2 -0.50 -11.28 -15.27
N LEU A 3 0.11 -12.33 -14.69
CA LEU A 3 0.52 -12.33 -13.28
C LEU A 3 1.50 -11.18 -12.95
N PHE A 4 2.40 -10.84 -13.87
CA PHE A 4 3.40 -9.80 -13.65
C PHE A 4 2.78 -8.40 -13.70
N THR A 5 1.72 -8.19 -14.46
CA THR A 5 0.97 -6.92 -14.49
C THR A 5 0.10 -6.73 -13.25
N LEU A 6 -0.38 -7.82 -12.65
CA LEU A 6 -1.20 -7.76 -11.43
C LEU A 6 -0.40 -7.26 -10.23
N ILE A 7 0.89 -7.60 -10.12
CA ILE A 7 1.71 -7.21 -8.96
C ILE A 7 1.80 -5.68 -8.82
N PRO A 8 2.20 -4.90 -9.84
CA PRO A 8 2.21 -3.44 -9.77
C PRO A 8 0.84 -2.82 -9.47
N ILE A 9 -0.23 -3.38 -10.06
CA ILE A 9 -1.60 -2.93 -9.82
C ILE A 9 -1.97 -3.13 -8.34
N LEU A 10 -1.61 -4.26 -7.74
CA LEU A 10 -1.81 -4.51 -6.32
C LEU A 10 -1.04 -3.49 -5.46
N PHE A 11 0.20 -3.17 -5.81
CA PHE A 11 0.97 -2.12 -5.12
C PHE A 11 0.27 -0.75 -5.18
N ILE A 12 -0.28 -0.38 -6.32
CA ILE A 12 -1.04 0.88 -6.49
C ILE A 12 -2.31 0.86 -5.65
N ILE A 13 -3.08 -0.24 -5.67
CA ILE A 13 -4.34 -0.34 -4.92
C ILE A 13 -4.07 -0.30 -3.41
N LEU A 14 -3.14 -1.12 -2.92
CA LEU A 14 -2.78 -1.14 -1.49
C LEU A 14 -2.17 0.20 -1.05
N GLY A 15 -1.37 0.82 -1.93
CA GLY A 15 -0.83 2.14 -1.69
C GLY A 15 -1.92 3.21 -1.59
N ALA A 16 -2.91 3.18 -2.48
CA ALA A 16 -4.06 4.09 -2.43
C ALA A 16 -4.88 3.91 -1.15
N ILE A 17 -5.07 2.67 -0.69
CA ILE A 17 -5.71 2.39 0.61
C ILE A 17 -4.89 3.02 1.75
N GLY A 18 -3.55 2.91 1.73
CA GLY A 18 -2.67 3.56 2.70
C GLY A 18 -2.80 5.09 2.74
N VAL A 19 -2.95 5.72 1.58
CA VAL A 19 -3.07 7.19 1.45
C VAL A 19 -4.43 7.70 1.88
N PHE A 20 -5.51 7.14 1.32
CA PHE A 20 -6.87 7.65 1.52
C PHE A 20 -7.55 7.07 2.76
N PHE A 21 -7.21 5.83 3.12
CA PHE A 21 -7.81 5.11 4.25
C PHE A 21 -6.75 4.59 5.22
N PRO A 22 -5.91 5.46 5.83
CA PRO A 22 -4.78 5.05 6.65
C PRO A 22 -5.16 4.22 7.88
N ARG A 23 -6.36 4.42 8.44
CA ARG A 23 -6.91 3.58 9.52
C ARG A 23 -7.17 2.14 9.07
N VAL A 24 -7.73 1.97 7.88
CA VAL A 24 -7.98 0.65 7.28
C VAL A 24 -6.65 -0.02 6.95
N SER A 25 -5.71 0.71 6.35
CA SER A 25 -4.36 0.21 6.08
C SER A 25 -3.64 -0.24 7.35
N TRP A 26 -3.71 0.54 8.43
CA TRP A 26 -3.15 0.14 9.72
C TRP A 26 -3.82 -1.12 10.27
N TYR A 27 -5.16 -1.21 10.19
CA TYR A 27 -5.91 -2.38 10.65
C TYR A 27 -5.54 -3.65 9.87
N MET A 28 -5.43 -3.55 8.54
CA MET A 28 -4.98 -4.64 7.67
C MET A 28 -3.56 -5.12 8.00
N GLY A 29 -2.68 -4.22 8.44
CA GLY A 29 -1.31 -4.56 8.82
C GLY A 29 -1.19 -5.15 10.22
N VAL A 30 -1.34 -4.30 11.23
CA VAL A 30 -1.08 -4.65 12.64
C VAL A 30 -2.29 -4.44 13.54
N GLY A 31 -3.25 -3.61 13.14
CA GLY A 31 -4.36 -3.24 14.01
C GLY A 31 -5.29 -4.40 14.36
N TRP A 32 -5.42 -5.41 13.50
CA TRP A 32 -6.19 -6.63 13.77
C TRP A 32 -5.67 -7.43 14.97
N GLN A 33 -4.42 -7.24 15.38
CA GLN A 33 -3.79 -7.95 16.51
C GLN A 33 -4.23 -7.38 17.86
N PHE A 34 -4.83 -6.19 17.88
CA PHE A 34 -5.20 -5.48 19.08
C PHE A 34 -6.72 -5.41 19.22
N LYS A 35 -7.26 -5.76 20.39
CA LYS A 35 -8.71 -5.76 20.61
C LYS A 35 -9.34 -4.36 20.65
N ASN A 36 -8.65 -3.37 21.22
CA ASN A 36 -9.16 -2.01 21.45
C ASN A 36 -8.04 -0.96 21.35
N ALA A 37 -7.12 -1.10 20.40
CA ALA A 37 -6.08 -0.10 20.17
C ALA A 37 -6.47 0.81 19.01
N GLU A 38 -6.31 2.11 19.22
CA GLU A 38 -6.41 3.09 18.14
C GLU A 38 -5.03 3.33 17.53
N PRO A 39 -4.94 3.51 16.20
CA PRO A 39 -3.70 3.89 15.56
C PRO A 39 -3.22 5.24 16.08
N SER A 40 -1.96 5.30 16.51
CA SER A 40 -1.32 6.57 16.85
C SER A 40 -1.21 7.47 15.61
N THR A 41 -1.04 8.77 15.83
CA THR A 41 -0.79 9.73 14.74
C THR A 41 0.40 9.32 13.88
N ALA A 42 1.46 8.80 14.51
CA ALA A 42 2.63 8.28 13.80
C ALA A 42 2.29 7.08 12.90
N ALA A 43 1.43 6.17 13.36
CA ALA A 43 0.97 5.02 12.58
C ALA A 43 0.12 5.43 11.36
N LEU A 44 -0.70 6.48 11.49
CA LEU A 44 -1.46 7.02 10.37
C LEU A 44 -0.56 7.74 9.36
N ILE A 45 0.44 8.48 9.83
CA ILE A 45 1.43 9.13 8.96
C ILE A 45 2.27 8.09 8.22
N SER A 46 2.74 7.05 8.91
CA SER A 46 3.51 5.98 8.27
C SER A 46 2.70 5.22 7.24
N ALA A 47 1.40 4.96 7.49
CA ALA A 47 0.50 4.36 6.51
C ALA A 47 0.38 5.22 5.24
N ARG A 48 0.28 6.54 5.38
CA ARG A 48 0.24 7.47 4.24
C ARG A 48 1.55 7.50 3.46
N ILE A 49 2.68 7.62 4.16
CA ILE A 49 4.01 7.66 3.53
C ILE A 49 4.29 6.34 2.81
N GLY A 50 4.07 5.21 3.49
CA GLY A 50 4.21 3.88 2.90
C GLY A 50 3.27 3.69 1.70
N GLY A 51 2.04 4.22 1.78
CA GLY A 51 1.10 4.21 0.68
C GLY A 51 1.57 4.98 -0.55
N ILE A 52 2.10 6.20 -0.37
CA ILE A 52 2.70 7.00 -1.46
C ILE A 52 3.87 6.25 -2.09
N LEU A 53 4.77 5.69 -1.28
CA LEU A 53 5.92 4.93 -1.77
C LEU A 53 5.46 3.69 -2.56
N ALA A 54 4.45 2.96 -2.08
CA ALA A 54 3.89 1.81 -2.78
C ALA A 54 3.30 2.18 -4.15
N ILE A 55 2.60 3.32 -4.24
CA ILE A 55 2.08 3.84 -5.53
C ILE A 55 3.25 4.16 -6.47
N ILE A 56 4.28 4.87 -6.00
CA ILE A 56 5.45 5.22 -6.82
C ILE A 56 6.12 3.96 -7.35
N VAL A 57 6.34 2.96 -6.50
CA VAL A 57 6.92 1.66 -6.90
C VAL A 57 6.03 0.96 -7.92
N GLY A 58 4.71 0.90 -7.71
CA GLY A 58 3.79 0.27 -8.66
C GLY A 58 3.80 0.95 -10.02
N ILE A 59 3.76 2.29 -10.07
CA ILE A 59 3.87 3.05 -11.32
C ILE A 59 5.22 2.79 -12.01
N PHE A 60 6.31 2.83 -11.25
CA PHE A 60 7.65 2.57 -11.77
C PHE A 60 7.75 1.16 -12.37
N LEU A 61 7.21 0.14 -11.70
CA LEU A 61 7.22 -1.23 -12.22
C LEU A 61 6.38 -1.39 -13.49
N LEU A 62 5.26 -0.68 -13.63
CA LEU A 62 4.48 -0.66 -14.87
C LEU A 62 5.21 0.05 -16.02
N ALA A 63 5.86 1.17 -15.73
CA ALA A 63 6.47 2.03 -16.75
C ALA A 63 7.87 1.59 -17.19
N SER A 64 8.62 0.91 -16.31
CA SER A 64 10.02 0.58 -16.55
C SER A 64 10.25 -0.57 -17.53
N GLY A 65 9.23 -1.37 -17.86
CA GLY A 65 9.36 -2.54 -18.74
C GLY A 65 10.26 -3.66 -18.16
N ILE A 66 10.64 -3.56 -16.89
CA ILE A 66 11.46 -4.55 -16.17
C ILE A 66 10.69 -5.88 -16.02
N LEU A 67 9.38 -5.79 -15.84
CA LEU A 67 8.51 -6.95 -15.77
C LEU A 67 8.05 -7.33 -17.18
N PRO A 68 8.13 -8.62 -17.57
CA PRO A 68 7.63 -9.07 -18.86
C PRO A 68 6.11 -8.92 -18.91
N SER A 69 5.65 -7.94 -19.69
CA SER A 69 4.24 -7.63 -19.96
C SER A 69 3.57 -8.72 -20.79
#